data_AF-A0A519RPP7-F1
#
_entry.id   AF-A0A519RPP7-F1
#
_cell.length_a   1.000
_cell.length_b   1.000
_cell.length_c   1.000
_cell.angle_alpha   90.00
_cell.angle_beta   90.00
_cell.angle_gamma   90.00
#
_symmetry.space_group_name_H-M   'P 1'
#
loop_
_entity.id
_entity.type
_entity.pdbx_description
1 polymer ?
#
loop_
_entity_poly.entity_id
_entity_poly.type
_entity_poly.pdbx_seq_one_letter_code
_entity_poly.pdbx_strand_id
1 'polypeptide(L)'
;MKTFLFPILRVLRNFYFLTGTAFVVWMLLFDGNDVGKQYDMYRKWQELRSEKEYYESSIKAVQHDRAELLSSPALLEKFAREKYLMKRPGEDVFVLVPKEEK
;
A
#
# COMPACT_ATOMS: atom_id res chain seq x y z
N MET A 1 43.54 16.30 -26.51
CA MET A 1 42.29 16.55 -25.75
C MET A 1 41.49 17.79 -26.18
N LYS A 2 41.98 18.65 -27.10
CA LYS A 2 41.21 19.81 -27.60
C LYS A 2 40.30 19.49 -28.80
N THR A 3 40.58 18.41 -29.53
CA THR A 3 39.88 18.03 -30.77
C THR A 3 38.45 17.50 -30.57
N PHE A 4 38.13 16.92 -29.41
CA PHE A 4 36.80 16.39 -29.11
C PHE A 4 35.81 17.45 -28.58
N LEU A 5 36.29 18.55 -28.03
CA LEU A 5 35.45 19.62 -27.46
C LEU A 5 34.79 20.49 -28.55
N PHE A 6 35.50 20.78 -29.65
CA PHE A 6 34.97 21.60 -30.75
C PHE A 6 33.70 21.06 -31.44
N PRO A 7 33.59 19.76 -31.78
CA PRO A 7 32.37 19.23 -32.41
C PRO A 7 31.18 19.23 -31.45
N ILE A 8 31.40 18.94 -30.15
CA ILE A 8 30.37 18.99 -29.10
C ILE A 8 29.84 20.42 -28.96
N LEU A 9 30.73 21.41 -28.92
CA LEU A 9 30.34 22.83 -28.84
C LEU A 9 29.57 23.31 -30.08
N ARG A 10 29.84 22.72 -31.25
CA ARG A 10 29.13 23.03 -32.51
C ARG A 10 27.70 22.50 -32.51
N VAL A 11 27.50 21.29 -31.97
CA VAL A 11 26.16 20.69 -31.80
C VAL A 11 25.36 21.46 -30.75
N LEU A 12 25.99 21.81 -29.62
CA LEU A 12 25.36 22.60 -28.55
C LEU A 12 24.98 24.02 -28.97
N ARG A 13 25.58 24.58 -30.03
CA ARG A 13 25.26 25.91 -30.58
C ARG A 13 24.28 25.85 -31.76
N ASN A 14 23.86 24.65 -32.17
CA ASN A 14 22.85 24.50 -33.21
C ASN A 14 21.47 24.87 -32.65
N PHE A 15 20.78 25.81 -33.31
CA PHE A 15 19.44 26.26 -32.92
C PHE A 15 18.47 25.08 -32.76
N TYR A 16 18.45 24.14 -33.70
CA TYR A 16 17.57 22.97 -33.66
C TYR A 16 17.87 22.03 -32.49
N PHE A 17 19.14 21.92 -32.10
CA PHE A 17 19.53 21.12 -30.95
C PHE A 17 19.09 21.79 -29.65
N LEU A 18 19.37 23.10 -29.49
CA LEU A 18 18.97 23.87 -28.32
C LEU A 18 17.46 23.89 -28.13
N THR A 19 16.69 24.14 -29.19
CA THR A 19 15.22 24.15 -29.12
C THR A 19 14.65 22.76 -28.87
N GLY A 20 15.20 21.73 -29.51
CA GLY A 20 14.81 20.34 -29.26
C GLY A 20 15.09 19.90 -27.82
N THR A 21 16.28 20.19 -27.29
CA THR A 21 16.62 19.89 -25.90
C THR A 21 15.76 20.69 -24.93
N ALA A 22 15.54 21.99 -25.18
CA ALA A 22 14.67 22.81 -24.35
C ALA A 22 13.22 22.27 -24.35
N PHE A 23 12.73 21.82 -25.51
CA PHE A 23 11.41 21.20 -25.62
C PHE A 23 11.32 19.87 -24.85
N VAL A 24 12.34 19.01 -24.93
CA VAL A 24 12.38 17.77 -24.14
C VAL A 24 12.44 18.06 -22.65
N VAL A 25 13.28 18.99 -22.22
CA VAL A 25 13.35 19.41 -20.81
C VAL A 25 12.01 20.01 -20.35
N TRP A 26 11.35 20.78 -21.21
CA TRP A 26 10.02 21.32 -20.94
C TRP A 26 8.99 20.21 -20.72
N MET A 27 8.93 19.23 -21.63
CA MET A 27 8.03 18.07 -21.53
C MET A 27 8.31 17.22 -20.27
N LEU A 28 9.56 17.10 -19.85
CA LEU A 28 9.94 16.27 -18.70
C LEU A 28 9.68 16.93 -17.35
N LEU A 29 9.72 18.27 -17.26
CA LEU A 29 9.71 18.99 -15.98
C LEU A 29 8.52 19.93 -15.79
N PHE A 30 8.02 20.56 -16.85
CA PHE A 30 7.02 21.62 -16.76
C PHE A 30 5.64 21.20 -17.28
N ASP A 31 5.55 20.04 -17.93
CA ASP A 31 4.29 19.51 -18.45
C ASP A 31 3.42 18.85 -17.37
N GLY A 32 2.13 18.73 -17.66
CA GLY A 32 1.12 18.13 -16.79
C GLY A 32 1.42 16.68 -16.38
N ASN A 33 2.22 15.95 -17.16
CA ASN A 33 2.63 14.57 -16.90
C ASN A 33 4.16 14.42 -16.81
N ASP A 34 4.81 15.34 -16.10
CA ASP A 34 6.23 15.30 -15.79
C ASP A 34 6.67 14.00 -15.10
N VAL A 35 7.99 13.78 -15.06
CA VAL A 35 8.60 12.57 -14.48
C VAL A 35 8.27 12.40 -13.01
N GLY A 36 8.11 13.48 -12.25
CA GLY A 36 7.78 13.44 -10.83
C GLY A 36 6.38 12.86 -10.61
N LYS A 37 5.39 13.34 -11.35
CA LYS A 37 4.02 12.81 -11.30
C LYS A 37 3.95 11.35 -11.72
N GLN A 38 4.71 10.95 -12.74
CA GLN A 38 4.78 9.54 -13.14
C GLN A 38 5.37 8.66 -12.03
N TYR A 39 6.40 9.14 -11.34
CA TYR A 39 6.99 8.44 -10.20
C TYR A 39 6.00 8.32 -9.03
N ASP A 40 5.29 9.39 -8.68
CA ASP A 40 4.28 9.35 -7.62
C ASP A 40 3.11 8.43 -7.98
N MET A 41 2.67 8.44 -9.24
CA MET A 41 1.65 7.52 -9.74
C MET A 41 2.11 6.06 -9.62
N TYR A 42 3.37 5.79 -9.98
CA TYR A 42 3.96 4.46 -9.85
C TYR A 42 4.03 3.99 -8.39
N ARG A 43 4.46 4.87 -7.48
CA ARG A 43 4.46 4.56 -6.04
C ARG A 43 3.06 4.29 -5.52
N LYS A 44 2.08 5.13 -5.89
CA LYS A 44 0.69 4.92 -5.47
C LYS A 44 0.12 3.62 -6.03
N TRP A 45 0.47 3.28 -7.26
CA TRP A 45 0.09 2.00 -7.85
C TRP A 45 0.66 0.80 -7.09
N GLN A 46 1.93 0.85 -6.68
CA GLN A 46 2.55 -0.20 -5.87
C GLN A 46 1.89 -0.33 -4.49
N GLU A 47 1.62 0.80 -3.84
CA GLU A 47 0.91 0.86 -2.55
C GLU A 47 -0.47 0.18 -2.66
N LEU A 48 -1.30 0.61 -3.60
CA LEU A 48 -2.63 0.04 -3.83
C LEU A 48 -2.59 -1.44 -4.18
N ARG A 49 -1.57 -1.88 -4.92
CA ARG A 49 -1.36 -3.29 -5.23
C ARG A 49 -1.06 -4.10 -3.97
N SER A 50 -0.18 -3.60 -3.11
CA SER A 50 0.17 -4.26 -1.85
C SER A 50 -1.04 -4.33 -0.88
N GLU A 51 -1.83 -3.25 -0.79
CA GLU A 51 -3.06 -3.22 -0.01
C GLU A 51 -4.06 -4.26 -0.54
N LYS A 52 -4.24 -4.32 -1.86
CA LYS A 52 -5.11 -5.31 -2.49
C LYS A 52 -4.69 -6.74 -2.12
N GLU A 53 -3.41 -7.07 -2.29
CA GLU A 53 -2.88 -8.41 -1.97
C GLU A 53 -3.07 -8.74 -0.47
N TYR A 54 -2.84 -7.77 0.41
CA TYR A 54 -3.09 -7.91 1.85
C TYR A 54 -4.57 -8.20 2.16
N TYR A 55 -5.50 -7.41 1.62
CA TYR A 55 -6.93 -7.60 1.88
C TYR A 55 -7.45 -8.91 1.27
N GLU A 56 -7.00 -9.30 0.09
CA GLU A 56 -7.37 -10.59 -0.50
C GLU A 56 -6.92 -11.77 0.37
N SER A 57 -5.72 -11.71 0.95
CA SER A 57 -5.25 -12.74 1.88
C SER A 57 -6.03 -12.74 3.19
N SER A 58 -6.34 -11.56 3.73
CA SER A 58 -7.13 -11.39 4.95
C SER A 58 -8.55 -11.91 4.79
N ILE A 59 -9.19 -11.66 3.64
CA ILE A 59 -10.52 -12.18 3.32
C ILE A 59 -10.49 -13.72 3.28
N LYS A 60 -9.48 -14.32 2.65
CA LYS A 60 -9.33 -15.79 2.61
C LYS A 60 -9.17 -16.37 4.01
N ALA A 61 -8.34 -15.76 4.85
CA ALA A 61 -8.16 -16.18 6.24
C ALA A 61 -9.48 -16.10 7.04
N VAL A 62 -10.17 -14.95 6.99
CA VAL A 62 -11.46 -14.77 7.68
C VAL A 62 -12.53 -15.75 7.18
N GLN A 63 -12.57 -16.04 5.87
CA GLN A 63 -13.49 -17.04 5.32
C GLN A 63 -13.19 -18.44 5.84
N HIS A 64 -11.91 -18.81 5.93
CA HIS A 64 -11.48 -20.09 6.50
C HIS A 64 -11.87 -20.18 7.98
N ASP A 65 -11.52 -19.19 8.78
CA ASP A 65 -11.83 -19.13 10.22
C ASP A 65 -13.34 -19.18 10.45
N ARG A 66 -14.12 -18.46 9.64
CA ARG A 66 -15.59 -18.50 9.70
C ARG A 66 -16.13 -19.89 9.37
N ALA A 67 -15.59 -20.57 8.36
CA ALA A 67 -16.02 -21.91 8.00
C ALA A 67 -15.74 -22.91 9.13
N GLU A 68 -14.57 -22.81 9.77
CA GLU A 68 -14.20 -23.64 10.91
C GLU A 68 -15.08 -23.35 12.13
N LEU A 69 -15.28 -22.09 12.48
CA LEU A 69 -16.13 -21.67 13.61
C LEU A 69 -17.60 -22.09 13.44
N LEU A 70 -18.14 -21.98 12.22
CA LEU A 70 -19.53 -22.33 11.91
C LEU A 70 -19.74 -23.82 11.59
N SER A 71 -18.67 -24.62 11.56
CA SER A 71 -18.77 -26.06 11.28
C SER A 71 -19.48 -26.84 12.40
N SER A 72 -19.47 -26.31 13.63
CA SER A 72 -20.02 -26.96 14.81
C SER A 72 -20.66 -25.95 15.77
N PRO A 73 -21.89 -26.21 16.27
CA PRO A 73 -22.51 -25.40 17.31
C PRO A 73 -21.65 -25.25 18.58
N ALA A 74 -20.87 -26.27 18.92
CA ALA A 74 -19.99 -26.25 20.09
C ALA A 74 -18.79 -25.30 19.92
N LEU A 75 -18.21 -25.25 18.72
CA LEU A 75 -17.12 -24.31 18.41
C LEU A 75 -17.62 -22.86 18.40
N LEU A 76 -18.81 -22.63 17.85
CA LEU A 76 -19.45 -21.32 17.87
C LEU A 76 -19.75 -20.85 19.30
N GLU A 77 -20.31 -21.72 20.15
CA GLU A 77 -20.56 -21.39 21.55
C GLU A 77 -19.26 -21.08 22.30
N LYS A 78 -18.21 -21.89 22.10
CA LYS A 78 -16.89 -21.65 22.70
C LYS A 78 -16.33 -20.29 22.29
N PHE A 79 -16.37 -19.95 20.99
CA PHE A 79 -15.91 -18.67 20.49
C PHE A 79 -16.71 -17.49 21.06
N ALA A 80 -18.04 -17.60 21.12
CA ALA A 80 -18.89 -16.57 21.70
C ALA A 80 -18.61 -16.34 23.19
N ARG A 81 -18.32 -17.41 23.94
CA ARG A 81 -17.96 -17.36 25.37
C ARG A 81 -16.57 -16.77 25.61
N GLU A 82 -15.56 -17.18 24.83
CA GLU A 82 -14.18 -16.74 25.03
C GLU A 82 -13.91 -15.33 24.49
N LYS A 83 -14.43 -14.99 23.31
CA LYS A 83 -14.18 -13.69 22.67
C LYS A 83 -15.14 -12.60 23.09
N TYR A 84 -16.42 -12.93 23.25
CA TYR A 84 -17.47 -11.95 23.51
C TYR A 84 -18.06 -12.06 24.91
N LEU A 85 -17.56 -13.00 25.74
CA LEU A 85 -18.04 -13.22 27.11
C LEU A 85 -19.56 -13.45 27.16
N MET A 86 -20.12 -14.04 26.10
CA MET A 86 -21.56 -14.32 26.04
C MET A 86 -21.95 -15.35 27.10
N LYS A 87 -23.10 -15.13 27.74
CA LYS A 87 -23.62 -15.95 28.83
C LYS A 87 -25.05 -16.38 28.58
N ARG A 88 -25.45 -17.51 29.14
CA ARG A 88 -26.86 -17.95 29.09
C ARG A 88 -27.70 -17.20 30.15
N PRO A 89 -29.03 -17.15 30.00
CA PRO A 89 -29.90 -16.65 31.06
C PRO A 89 -29.66 -17.42 32.37
N GLY A 90 -29.41 -16.71 33.47
CA GLY A 90 -29.10 -17.30 34.77
C GLY A 90 -27.63 -17.65 35.02
N GLU A 91 -26.74 -17.33 34.07
CA GLU A 91 -25.28 -17.52 34.22
C GLU A 91 -24.59 -16.19 34.60
N ASP A 92 -23.57 -16.26 35.45
CA ASP A 92 -22.72 -15.13 35.83
C ASP A 92 -21.28 -15.33 35.33
N VAL A 93 -20.73 -14.28 34.72
CA VAL A 93 -19.38 -14.28 34.13
C VAL A 93 -18.53 -13.29 34.91
N PHE A 94 -17.40 -13.76 35.44
CA PHE A 94 -16.44 -12.95 36.18
C PHE A 94 -15.16 -12.75 35.36
N VAL A 95 -14.73 -11.50 35.20
CA VAL A 95 -13.44 -11.17 34.56
C VAL A 95 -12.47 -10.73 35.65
N LEU A 96 -11.40 -11.49 35.84
CA LEU A 96 -10.37 -11.19 36.83
C LEU A 96 -9.38 -10.18 36.24
N VAL A 97 -9.39 -8.95 36.75
CA VAL A 97 -8.43 -7.91 36.36
C VAL A 97 -7.37 -7.82 37.45
N PRO A 98 -6.07 -7.92 37.12
CA PRO A 98 -5.01 -7.71 38.09
C PRO A 98 -5.09 -6.29 38.68
N LYS A 99 -4.79 -6.17 39.97
CA LYS A 99 -4.88 -4.90 40.69
C LYS A 99 -3.84 -3.92 40.13
N GLU A 100 -4.28 -2.77 39.64
CA GLU A 100 -3.38 -1.69 39.27
C GLU A 100 -2.68 -1.19 40.54
N GLU A 101 -1.36 -1.35 40.60
CA GLU A 101 -0.53 -0.70 41.61
C GLU A 101 -0.48 0.80 41.26
N LYS A 102 -1.00 1.62 42.18
CA LYS A 102 -0.95 3.09 42.08
C LYS A 102 0.40 3.64 42.53
#